data_AF-A0A6P1E809-F1
#
_entry.id   AF-A0A6P1E809-F1
#
_cell.length_a   1.000
_cell.length_b   1.000
_cell.length_c   1.000
_cell.angle_alpha   90.00
_cell.angle_beta   90.00
_cell.angle_gamma   90.00
#
_symmetry.space_group_name_H-M   'P 1'
#
loop_
_entity.id
_entity.type
_entity.pdbx_description
1 polymer ?
#
loop_
_entity_poly.entity_id
_entity_poly.type
_entity_poly.pdbx_seq_one_letter_code
_entity_poly.pdbx_strand_id
1 'polypeptide(L)'
;MTSATSHELVVDLQLAAYCVSKRELVIAHLEIPQPEALPLYDRNYCAFCLMVTHAVHGADFCMHLARDSFSAAESFWDSDAHTTIITLTPSRDQTRDCRNQDLPTDAMLFACAWCGCACQTAKPRSWPPRSSRRNSYRHACL
;
A
#
# COMPACT_ATOMS: atom_id res chain seq x y z
N MET A 1 5.41 10.10 -33.25
CA MET A 1 5.96 8.79 -32.82
C MET A 1 5.53 8.56 -31.39
N THR A 2 4.44 7.83 -31.17
CA THR A 2 4.01 7.38 -29.84
C THR A 2 4.89 6.20 -29.47
N SER A 3 5.86 6.41 -28.59
CA SER A 3 6.64 5.32 -28.01
C SER A 3 5.68 4.46 -27.19
N ALA A 4 5.50 3.20 -27.57
CA ALA A 4 4.79 2.24 -26.73
C ALA A 4 5.73 1.89 -25.56
N THR A 5 5.43 2.39 -24.37
CA THR A 5 6.16 2.02 -23.16
C THR A 5 5.85 0.54 -22.85
N SER A 6 6.77 -0.35 -23.22
CA SER A 6 6.76 -1.73 -22.77
C SER A 6 7.03 -1.73 -21.26
N HIS A 7 6.06 -2.16 -20.46
CA HIS A 7 6.25 -2.35 -19.03
C HIS A 7 6.68 -3.81 -18.80
N GLU A 8 7.82 -4.01 -18.15
CA GLU A 8 8.32 -5.34 -17.80
C GLU A 8 7.72 -5.77 -16.46
N LEU A 9 7.01 -6.89 -16.45
CA LEU A 9 6.51 -7.50 -15.22
C LEU A 9 7.50 -8.56 -14.75
N VAL A 10 8.20 -8.28 -13.65
CA VAL A 10 9.07 -9.24 -12.97
C VAL A 10 8.25 -9.93 -11.87
N VAL A 11 8.27 -11.26 -11.87
CA VAL A 11 7.68 -12.07 -10.79
C VAL A 11 8.80 -12.74 -10.03
N ASP A 12 8.99 -12.32 -8.77
CA ASP A 12 9.88 -12.99 -7.82
C ASP A 12 9.04 -13.78 -6.80
N LEU A 13 9.53 -14.97 -6.44
CA LEU A 13 8.84 -15.88 -5.53
C LEU A 13 9.84 -16.47 -4.52
N GLN A 14 9.62 -16.16 -3.25
CA GLN A 14 10.31 -16.81 -2.13
C GLN A 14 9.33 -17.58 -1.27
N LEU A 15 9.75 -18.78 -0.84
CA LEU A 15 9.05 -19.62 0.12
C LEU A 15 9.96 -19.85 1.32
N ALA A 16 9.41 -19.73 2.52
CA ALA A 16 10.12 -19.97 3.77
C ALA A 16 9.28 -20.77 4.76
N ALA A 17 9.92 -21.18 5.85
CA ALA A 17 9.26 -21.88 6.95
C ALA A 17 8.16 -21.01 7.59
N TYR A 18 7.17 -21.65 8.21
CA TYR A 18 6.00 -20.98 8.79
C TYR A 18 6.33 -19.92 9.86
N CYS A 19 7.51 -20.00 10.47
CA CYS A 19 7.98 -19.06 11.48
C CYS A 19 8.51 -17.75 10.89
N VAL A 20 8.71 -17.68 9.57
CA VAL A 20 9.15 -16.48 8.86
C VAL A 20 7.94 -15.67 8.44
N SER A 21 7.90 -14.40 8.83
CA SER A 21 6.77 -13.54 8.47
C SER A 21 6.84 -13.12 7.00
N LYS A 22 5.67 -12.88 6.36
CA LYS A 22 5.61 -12.34 4.99
C LYS A 22 6.38 -11.02 4.85
N ARG A 23 6.43 -10.26 5.93
CA ARG A 23 7.12 -8.97 6.00
C ARG A 23 8.63 -9.13 5.93
N GLU A 24 9.19 -10.12 6.64
CA GLU A 24 10.61 -10.48 6.54
C GLU A 24 10.98 -10.88 5.11
N LEU A 25 10.14 -11.69 4.45
CA LEU A 25 10.36 -12.08 3.05
C LEU A 25 10.35 -10.88 2.10
N VAL A 26 9.44 -9.93 2.30
CA VAL A 26 9.41 -8.70 1.51
C VAL A 26 10.69 -7.88 1.72
N ILE A 27 11.15 -7.72 2.96
CA ILE A 27 12.37 -6.97 3.25
C ILE A 27 13.58 -7.60 2.55
N ALA A 28 13.68 -8.93 2.54
CA ALA A 28 14.73 -9.63 1.81
C ALA A 28 14.72 -9.38 0.29
N HIS A 29 13.55 -9.09 -0.32
CA HIS A 29 13.49 -8.70 -1.73
C HIS A 29 13.98 -7.26 -1.95
N LEU A 30 13.87 -6.37 -0.96
CA LEU A 30 14.35 -4.99 -1.06
C LEU A 30 15.88 -4.87 -1.04
N GLU A 31 16.56 -5.88 -0.50
CA GLU A 31 18.03 -5.94 -0.53
C GLU A 31 18.59 -6.16 -1.95
N ILE A 32 17.75 -6.59 -2.89
CA ILE A 32 18.13 -6.77 -4.30
C ILE A 32 17.91 -5.42 -5.01
N PRO A 33 18.97 -4.74 -5.47
CA PRO A 33 18.83 -3.44 -6.12
C PRO A 33 17.98 -3.54 -7.39
N GLN A 34 16.82 -2.88 -7.38
CA GLN A 34 15.97 -2.72 -8.56
C GLN A 34 15.60 -1.24 -8.73
N PRO A 35 16.54 -0.40 -9.20
CA PRO A 35 16.40 1.06 -9.19
C PRO A 35 15.23 1.61 -10.03
N GLU A 36 14.69 0.81 -10.96
CA GLU A 36 13.57 1.18 -11.83
C GLU A 36 12.28 0.39 -11.50
N ALA A 37 12.29 -0.42 -10.43
CA ALA A 37 11.12 -1.18 -10.03
C ALA A 37 10.22 -0.36 -9.11
N LEU A 38 8.91 -0.50 -9.30
CA LEU A 38 7.88 0.00 -8.38
C LEU A 38 7.21 -1.20 -7.70
N PRO A 39 7.61 -1.56 -6.47
CA PRO A 39 6.98 -2.61 -5.70
C PRO A 39 5.49 -2.30 -5.46
N LEU A 40 4.65 -3.25 -5.87
CA LEU A 40 3.20 -3.19 -5.67
C LEU A 40 2.79 -4.16 -4.57
N TYR A 41 2.13 -3.63 -3.55
CA TYR A 41 1.66 -4.43 -2.42
C TYR A 41 0.13 -4.51 -2.39
N ASP A 42 -0.38 -5.74 -2.34
CA ASP A 42 -1.81 -5.99 -2.10
C ASP A 42 -2.16 -5.79 -0.61
N ARG A 43 -3.43 -6.02 -0.28
CA ARG A 43 -3.98 -6.07 1.07
C ARG A 43 -3.08 -6.83 2.04
N ASN A 44 -3.00 -6.29 3.27
CA ASN A 44 -2.24 -6.81 4.42
C ASN A 44 -0.75 -6.49 4.47
N TYR A 45 -0.21 -5.75 3.50
CA TYR A 45 1.16 -5.24 3.56
C TYR A 45 1.24 -3.77 3.96
N CYS A 46 0.09 -3.08 4.05
CA CYS A 46 -0.01 -1.69 4.46
C CYS A 46 0.37 -1.53 5.94
N ALA A 47 1.67 -1.43 6.20
CA ALA A 47 2.26 -1.42 7.54
C ALA A 47 3.31 -0.32 7.66
N PHE A 48 3.20 0.51 8.71
CA PHE A 48 4.04 1.70 8.90
C PHE A 48 5.53 1.41 8.72
N CYS A 49 6.07 0.46 9.47
CA CYS A 49 7.50 0.18 9.37
C CYS A 49 7.94 -0.32 8.00
N LEU A 50 7.05 -0.87 7.16
CA LEU A 50 7.46 -1.35 5.81
C LEU A 50 7.59 -0.14 4.88
N MET A 51 6.70 0.83 5.03
CA MET A 51 6.80 2.12 4.34
C MET A 51 8.06 2.89 4.77
N VAL A 52 8.42 2.85 6.06
CA VAL A 52 9.67 3.43 6.55
C VAL A 52 10.89 2.73 5.93
N THR A 53 10.88 1.39 5.85
CA THR A 53 11.95 0.63 5.18
C THR A 53 12.18 1.15 3.76
N HIS A 54 11.13 1.23 2.93
CA HIS A 54 11.23 1.79 1.59
C HIS A 54 11.81 3.21 1.56
N ALA A 55 11.34 4.07 2.46
CA ALA A 55 11.83 5.45 2.53
C ALA A 55 13.33 5.52 2.91
N VAL A 56 13.82 4.66 3.80
CA VAL A 56 15.24 4.56 4.15
C VAL A 56 16.08 4.06 2.97
N HIS A 57 15.53 3.14 2.17
CA HIS A 57 16.18 2.64 0.95
C HIS A 57 16.06 3.60 -0.24
N GLY A 58 15.29 4.70 -0.13
CA GLY A 58 15.03 5.61 -1.24
C GLY A 58 14.25 4.98 -2.37
N ALA A 59 13.41 3.98 -2.07
CA ALA A 59 12.60 3.26 -3.04
C ALA A 59 11.16 3.79 -3.06
N ASP A 60 10.65 4.07 -4.26
CA ASP A 60 9.23 4.32 -4.46
C ASP A 60 8.44 3.02 -4.30
N PHE A 61 7.18 3.11 -3.85
CA PHE A 61 6.31 1.96 -3.69
C PHE A 61 4.85 2.34 -3.89
N CYS A 62 3.97 1.35 -4.02
CA CYS A 62 2.54 1.54 -3.95
C CYS A 62 1.90 0.43 -3.12
N MET A 63 1.16 0.78 -2.07
CA MET A 63 0.44 -0.16 -1.23
C MET A 63 -1.05 0.05 -1.34
N HIS A 64 -1.82 -1.03 -1.46
CA HIS A 64 -3.26 -0.95 -1.27
C HIS A 64 -3.58 -0.48 0.15
N LEU A 65 -4.21 0.69 0.25
CA LEU A 65 -4.72 1.23 1.49
C LEU A 65 -6.12 0.68 1.70
N ALA A 66 -6.29 -0.15 2.73
CA ALA A 66 -7.62 -0.56 3.16
C ALA A 66 -8.24 0.54 4.04
N ARG A 67 -9.57 0.61 4.04
CA ARG A 67 -10.27 1.46 5.02
C ARG A 67 -9.89 1.04 6.45
N ASP A 68 -9.86 1.99 7.38
CA ASP A 68 -9.50 1.76 8.79
C ASP A 68 -8.04 1.33 9.04
N SER A 69 -7.17 1.32 8.01
CA SER A 69 -5.74 0.98 8.19
C SER A 69 -4.98 2.06 8.97
N PHE A 70 -5.33 3.33 8.75
CA PHE A 70 -4.76 4.47 9.47
C PHE A 70 -5.83 5.52 9.70
N SER A 71 -5.97 5.98 10.95
CA SER A 71 -6.90 7.06 11.30
C SER A 71 -6.62 8.35 10.54
N ALA A 72 -5.36 8.61 10.21
CA ALA A 72 -4.94 9.77 9.42
C ALA A 72 -5.49 9.75 7.97
N ALA A 73 -5.90 8.58 7.47
CA ALA A 73 -6.49 8.44 6.14
C ALA A 73 -8.02 8.52 6.13
N GLU A 74 -8.70 8.56 7.29
CA GLU A 74 -10.17 8.57 7.32
C GLU A 74 -10.75 9.81 6.64
N SER A 75 -10.12 10.98 6.83
CA SER A 75 -10.53 12.20 6.12
C SER A 75 -10.42 12.07 4.61
N PHE A 76 -9.46 11.30 4.10
CA PHE A 76 -9.33 11.01 2.68
C PHE A 76 -10.47 10.10 2.19
N TRP A 77 -10.76 9.02 2.92
CA TRP A 77 -11.85 8.08 2.60
C TRP A 77 -13.22 8.74 2.49
N ASP A 78 -13.47 9.74 3.32
CA ASP A 78 -14.72 10.49 3.36
C ASP A 78 -14.72 11.72 2.42
N SER A 79 -13.62 11.96 1.72
CA SER A 79 -13.49 13.09 0.78
C SER A 79 -13.74 12.71 -0.68
N ASP A 80 -14.02 13.73 -1.49
CA ASP A 80 -14.03 13.64 -2.95
C ASP A 80 -12.66 13.98 -3.58
N ALA A 81 -11.62 14.19 -2.77
CA ALA A 81 -10.29 14.49 -3.27
C ALA A 81 -9.71 13.27 -4.02
N HIS A 82 -9.12 13.49 -5.19
CA HIS A 82 -8.47 12.42 -5.96
C HIS A 82 -7.17 11.92 -5.32
N THR A 83 -6.42 12.86 -4.74
CA THR A 83 -5.18 12.61 -4.02
C THR A 83 -5.09 13.55 -2.81
N THR A 84 -4.35 13.14 -1.79
CA THR A 84 -3.98 14.00 -0.66
C THR A 84 -2.68 13.53 -0.03
N ILE A 85 -1.97 14.40 0.67
CA ILE A 85 -0.81 14.02 1.49
C ILE A 85 -1.31 13.86 2.93
N ILE A 86 -1.02 12.72 3.54
CA ILE A 86 -1.31 12.45 4.95
C ILE A 86 -0.01 12.33 5.74
N THR A 87 -0.09 12.70 7.01
CA THR A 87 0.98 12.46 7.98
C THR A 87 0.66 11.22 8.78
N LEU A 88 1.49 10.20 8.68
CA LEU A 88 1.41 9.00 9.51
C LEU A 88 2.36 9.13 10.69
N THR A 89 1.78 9.12 11.89
CA THR A 89 2.53 9.01 13.15
C THR A 89 2.44 7.56 13.64
N PRO A 90 3.56 6.90 13.95
CA PRO A 90 3.50 5.51 14.40
C PRO A 90 2.76 5.38 15.72
N SER A 91 1.95 4.33 15.85
CA SER A 91 1.42 3.88 17.13
C SER A 91 2.53 3.30 18.01
N ARG A 92 2.27 3.08 19.30
CA ARG A 92 3.25 2.47 20.22
C ARG A 92 3.80 1.13 19.72
N ASP A 93 2.93 0.29 19.16
CA ASP A 93 3.33 -1.01 18.61
C ASP A 93 4.17 -0.83 17.33
N GLN A 94 3.79 0.09 16.45
CA GLN A 94 4.58 0.41 15.26
C GLN A 94 5.95 1.00 15.63
N THR A 95 6.03 1.89 16.63
CA THR A 95 7.30 2.41 17.14
C THR A 95 8.20 1.27 17.64
N ARG A 96 7.64 0.31 18.38
CA ARG A 96 8.39 -0.87 18.84
C ARG A 96 8.88 -1.70 17.66
N ASP A 97 8.00 -2.00 16.70
CA ASP A 97 8.33 -2.85 15.56
C ASP A 97 9.41 -2.21 14.68
N CYS A 98 9.40 -0.89 14.53
CA CYS A 98 10.42 -0.13 13.80
C CYS A 98 11.76 -0.13 14.55
N ARG A 99 11.76 0.07 15.88
CA ARG A 99 12.97 0.00 16.71
C ARG A 99 13.63 -1.38 16.67
N ASN A 100 12.85 -2.45 16.64
CA ASN A 100 13.38 -3.81 16.52
C ASN A 100 14.11 -4.06 15.17
N GLN A 101 13.91 -3.18 14.19
CA GLN A 101 14.52 -3.22 12.85
C GLN A 101 15.48 -2.03 12.64
N ASP A 102 15.83 -1.29 13.70
CA ASP A 102 16.67 -0.07 13.63
C ASP A 102 16.16 1.00 12.65
N LEU A 103 14.83 1.09 12.50
CA LEU A 103 14.17 2.04 11.60
C LEU A 103 13.76 3.34 12.32
N PRO A 104 13.73 4.48 11.60
CA PRO A 104 13.16 5.74 12.10
C PRO A 104 11.74 5.58 12.64
N THR A 105 11.42 6.39 13.66
CA THR A 105 10.09 6.39 14.30
C THR A 105 9.41 7.76 14.27
N ASP A 106 9.94 8.68 13.47
CA ASP A 106 9.34 9.99 13.26
C ASP A 106 8.10 9.89 12.38
N ALA A 107 7.24 10.91 12.46
CA ALA A 107 6.09 10.99 11.58
C ALA A 107 6.54 11.18 10.12
N MET A 108 5.89 10.49 9.18
CA MET A 108 6.23 10.52 7.76
C MET A 108 5.03 10.93 6.90
N LEU A 109 5.33 11.59 5.78
CA LEU A 109 4.33 12.03 4.81
C LEU A 109 4.18 10.98 3.71
N PHE A 110 2.94 10.63 3.39
CA PHE A 110 2.62 9.71 2.30
C PHE A 110 1.46 10.24 1.45
N ALA A 111 1.48 9.93 0.16
CA ALA A 111 0.42 10.34 -0.76
C ALA A 111 -0.69 9.28 -0.78
N CYS A 112 -1.88 9.64 -0.30
CA CYS A 112 -3.09 8.87 -0.57
C CYS A 112 -3.62 9.20 -1.96
N ALA A 113 -3.99 8.18 -2.72
CA ALA A 113 -4.63 8.35 -4.02
C ALA A 113 -5.77 7.35 -4.22
N TRP A 114 -6.85 7.79 -4.87
CA TRP A 114 -7.84 6.84 -5.38
C TRP A 114 -7.24 6.14 -6.60
N CYS A 115 -7.20 4.81 -6.55
CA CYS A 115 -6.79 4.03 -7.71
C CYS A 115 -7.90 4.16 -8.77
N GLY A 116 -7.61 4.92 -9.83
CA GLY A 116 -8.52 5.18 -10.94
C GLY A 116 -8.82 3.95 -11.82
N CYS A 117 -8.46 2.74 -11.39
CA CYS A 117 -8.95 1.53 -12.02
C CYS A 117 -10.47 1.49 -11.82
N ALA A 118 -11.19 1.81 -12.89
CA ALA A 118 -12.54 1.35 -13.11
C ALA A 118 -12.56 -0.19 -13.21
N CYS A 119 -12.21 -0.89 -12.13
CA CYS A 119 -12.61 -2.26 -11.90
C CYS A 119 -14.10 -2.22 -11.59
N GLN A 120 -14.90 -1.96 -12.63
CA GLN A 120 -16.28 -2.39 -12.67
C GLN A 120 -16.22 -3.92 -12.50
N THR A 121 -16.31 -4.40 -11.27
CA THR A 121 -16.79 -5.75 -11.05
C THR A 121 -18.18 -5.78 -11.68
N ALA A 122 -18.26 -6.35 -12.88
CA ALA A 122 -19.53 -6.63 -13.53
C ALA A 122 -20.34 -7.49 -12.55
N LYS A 123 -21.28 -6.86 -11.84
CA LYS A 123 -22.11 -7.53 -10.85
C LYS A 123 -23.00 -8.52 -11.60
N PRO A 124 -23.04 -9.83 -11.25
CA PRO A 124 -24.02 -10.73 -11.81
C PRO A 124 -25.44 -10.19 -11.52
N ARG A 125 -26.31 -10.22 -12.54
CA ARG A 125 -27.63 -9.56 -12.61
C ARG A 125 -28.64 -9.92 -11.51
N SER A 126 -28.33 -10.82 -10.57
CA SER A 126 -29.33 -11.44 -9.69
C SER A 126 -29.31 -11.02 -8.21
N TRP A 127 -28.56 -9.99 -7.82
CA TRP A 127 -28.56 -9.54 -6.41
C TRP A 127 -29.52 -8.37 -6.18
N PRO A 128 -30.39 -8.41 -5.14
CA PRO A 128 -31.36 -7.36 -4.89
C PRO A 128 -30.66 -6.04 -4.48
N PRO A 129 -31.29 -4.89 -4.74
CA PRO A 129 -30.70 -3.59 -4.43
C PRO A 129 -30.61 -3.42 -2.90
N ARG A 130 -29.38 -3.38 -2.36
CA ARG A 130 -29.17 -2.85 -1.01
C ARG A 130 -29.26 -1.33 -1.06
N SER A 131 -30.10 -0.79 -0.18
CA SER A 131 -30.32 0.62 0.06
C SER A 131 -29.01 1.41 0.29
N SER A 132 -28.84 2.47 -0.51
CA SER A 132 -28.18 3.76 -0.16
C SER A 132 -26.84 3.75 0.59
N ARG A 133 -25.83 3.02 0.13
CA ARG A 133 -24.42 3.41 0.35
C ARG A 133 -23.69 3.51 -0.98
N ARG A 134 -23.54 4.74 -1.49
CA ARG A 134 -22.66 5.07 -2.63
C ARG A 134 -21.20 4.98 -2.20
N ASN A 135 -20.65 3.80 -1.90
CA ASN A 135 -19.19 3.68 -1.77
C ASN A 135 -18.61 2.26 -1.78
N SER A 136 -19.29 1.25 -2.34
CA SER A 136 -18.87 -0.14 -2.06
C SER A 136 -17.65 -0.67 -2.84
N TYR A 137 -17.00 0.12 -3.70
CA TYR A 137 -15.87 -0.37 -4.52
C TYR A 137 -14.83 0.72 -4.89
N ARG A 138 -14.51 1.66 -4.00
CA ARG A 138 -13.35 2.54 -4.21
C ARG A 138 -12.10 1.88 -3.61
N HIS A 139 -11.02 1.83 -4.39
CA HIS A 139 -9.71 1.35 -3.95
C HIS A 139 -8.79 2.55 -3.76
N ALA A 140 -8.12 2.63 -2.60
CA ALA A 140 -7.12 3.65 -2.32
C ALA A 140 -5.72 3.02 -2.28
N CYS A 141 -4.70 3.83 -2.55
CA CYS A 141 -3.31 3.46 -2.37
C CYS A 141 -2.54 4.51 -1.57
N LEU A 142 -1.46 4.07 -0.94
CA LEU A 142 -0.37 4.88 -0.38
C LEU A 142 0.91 4.70 -1.20
#